data_AF-A0A847HEQ1-F1
#
_entry.id   AF-A0A847HEQ1-F1
#
_cell.length_a   1.000
_cell.length_b   1.000
_cell.length_c   1.000
_cell.angle_alpha   90.00
_cell.angle_beta   90.00
_cell.angle_gamma   90.00
#
_symmetry.space_group_name_H-M   'P 1'
#
loop_
_entity.id
_entity.type
_entity.pdbx_description
1 polymer ?
#
loop_
_entity_poly.entity_id
_entity_poly.type
_entity_poly.pdbx_seq_one_letter_code
_entity_poly.pdbx_strand_id
1 'polypeptide(L)'
;MLIPRSLFSVLVVLFCGMLAGCSVPGSGNPPVIDDSVTITGAVSAPAVANSGLLAAAGQNNDATAFARFLASSTLKVNGRTVEFSLNETSRELKVEKLPPAASYELELRCGDFSLIAFAPNSGRQISLPYGISLRSTAEWYLRAAFGSSNNFAIDHFADYQVSSTLVDTLVTGLQTELNKAGLDSSAWRLAASNGVSTLVKDREMTEVMQRIGSAFSYNGTFSGTVYYWRLNGSGIPVMEVQAAAMLTCVSSGNTVNGSLKLEPQAVRPIENYTVTSQPSTVAFSFTGALNGSYLRFTRRAANDGSPLSGKDLDSWLIFPVNGGLAVQAENLDQAYRTGIQTRAGDFILRKK
;
A
#
# COMPACT_ATOMS: atom_id res chain seq x y z
N MET A 1 5.63 67.21 -37.05
CA MET A 1 6.25 66.70 -35.81
C MET A 1 6.48 65.22 -36.02
N LEU A 2 7.69 64.69 -35.82
CA LEU A 2 8.02 63.31 -36.20
C LEU A 2 7.59 62.30 -35.13
N ILE A 3 6.91 61.23 -35.55
CA ILE A 3 6.89 59.94 -34.83
C ILE A 3 7.76 58.98 -35.68
N PRO A 4 8.77 58.31 -35.08
CA PRO A 4 9.77 57.58 -35.85
C PRO A 4 9.22 56.28 -36.45
N ARG A 5 9.56 56.04 -37.73
CA ARG A 5 9.18 54.85 -38.51
C ARG A 5 9.73 53.52 -37.99
N SER A 6 10.55 53.51 -36.93
CA SER A 6 11.17 52.30 -36.37
C SER A 6 10.23 51.43 -35.53
N LEU A 7 9.13 51.98 -34.99
CA LEU A 7 8.22 51.22 -34.11
C LEU A 7 7.20 50.34 -34.85
N PHE A 8 6.90 50.63 -36.12
CA PHE A 8 5.96 49.81 -36.91
C PHE A 8 6.61 48.54 -37.48
N SER A 9 7.92 48.57 -37.75
CA SER A 9 8.66 47.41 -38.29
C SER A 9 8.90 46.31 -37.25
N VAL A 10 8.93 46.64 -35.95
CA VAL A 10 9.13 45.65 -34.88
C VAL A 10 7.88 44.80 -34.64
N LEU A 11 6.68 45.36 -34.84
CA LEU A 11 5.42 44.65 -34.60
C LEU A 11 5.11 43.59 -35.69
N VAL A 12 5.50 43.84 -36.95
CA VAL A 12 5.26 42.92 -38.07
C VAL A 12 6.23 41.72 -38.04
N VAL A 13 7.49 41.93 -37.63
CA VAL A 13 8.47 40.84 -37.49
C VAL A 13 8.12 39.90 -36.32
N LEU A 14 7.46 40.40 -35.28
CA LEU A 14 7.09 39.58 -34.11
C LEU A 14 5.89 38.64 -34.36
N PHE A 15 5.06 38.90 -35.39
CA PHE A 15 3.89 38.07 -35.71
C PHE A 15 4.05 37.15 -36.93
N CYS A 16 4.99 37.43 -37.84
CA CYS A 16 5.26 36.56 -39.00
C CYS A 16 6.28 35.42 -38.71
N GLY A 17 6.84 35.34 -37.50
CA GLY A 17 7.67 34.21 -37.06
C GLY A 17 6.87 32.97 -36.67
N MET A 18 5.57 33.10 -36.43
CA MET A 18 4.63 31.99 -36.34
C MET A 18 4.06 31.73 -37.75
N LEU A 19 3.91 30.45 -38.14
CA LEU A 19 3.50 29.98 -39.48
C LEU A 19 4.62 29.86 -40.54
N ALA A 20 5.87 29.61 -40.12
CA ALA A 20 6.81 28.86 -40.96
C ALA A 20 6.52 27.35 -40.84
N GLY A 21 5.52 26.87 -41.57
CA GLY A 21 5.20 25.45 -41.66
C GLY A 21 6.25 24.70 -42.46
N CYS A 22 7.30 24.20 -41.80
CA CYS A 22 8.20 23.21 -42.40
C CYS A 22 7.48 21.87 -42.51
N SER A 23 6.89 21.61 -43.67
CA SER A 23 6.42 20.28 -44.04
C SER A 23 7.61 19.31 -44.10
N VAL A 24 7.68 18.38 -43.15
CA VAL A 24 8.58 17.22 -43.22
C VAL A 24 7.79 16.07 -43.86
N PRO A 25 8.14 15.63 -45.09
CA PRO A 25 7.51 14.47 -45.69
C PRO A 25 8.07 13.20 -45.05
N GLY A 26 7.19 12.38 -44.46
CA GLY A 26 7.42 10.94 -44.30
C GLY A 26 8.45 10.51 -43.24
N SER A 27 8.10 10.62 -41.96
CA SER A 27 8.32 9.48 -41.06
C SER A 27 7.14 9.35 -40.09
N GLY A 28 6.53 8.17 -40.06
CA GLY A 28 5.35 7.91 -39.24
C GLY A 28 5.74 7.54 -37.82
N ASN A 29 5.63 8.49 -36.90
CA ASN A 29 5.11 8.28 -35.54
C ASN A 29 4.92 9.65 -34.86
N PRO A 30 3.92 9.83 -33.98
CA PRO A 30 3.94 10.92 -33.03
C PRO A 30 5.23 10.84 -32.18
N PRO A 31 5.78 11.95 -31.66
CA PRO A 31 6.93 11.89 -30.78
C PRO A 31 6.62 10.96 -29.61
N VAL A 32 7.46 9.94 -29.43
CA VAL A 32 7.29 8.97 -28.33
C VAL A 32 7.36 9.76 -27.03
N ILE A 33 6.22 9.84 -26.34
CA ILE A 33 6.16 10.49 -25.04
C ILE A 33 6.96 9.61 -24.08
N ASP A 34 8.08 10.13 -23.60
CA ASP A 34 8.86 9.47 -22.56
C ASP A 34 8.11 9.58 -21.23
N ASP A 35 7.28 8.57 -20.97
CA ASP A 35 6.58 8.38 -19.70
C ASP A 35 7.44 7.73 -18.62
N SER A 36 8.73 7.51 -18.86
CA SER A 36 9.59 6.87 -17.87
C SER A 36 9.76 7.69 -16.59
N VAL A 37 10.07 6.97 -15.52
CA VAL A 37 10.19 7.50 -14.17
C VAL A 37 11.64 7.48 -13.72
N THR A 38 12.05 8.59 -13.12
CA THR A 38 13.31 8.73 -12.38
C THR A 38 13.01 8.72 -10.88
N ILE A 39 13.79 7.94 -10.12
CA ILE A 39 13.73 7.87 -8.67
C ILE A 39 15.07 8.32 -8.09
N THR A 40 15.05 9.24 -7.12
CA THR A 40 16.23 9.72 -6.41
C THR A 40 16.09 9.57 -4.89
N GLY A 41 17.22 9.49 -4.19
CA GLY A 41 17.26 9.47 -2.72
C GLY A 41 18.67 9.24 -2.19
N ALA A 42 18.91 9.42 -0.90
CA ALA A 42 20.20 9.07 -0.30
C ALA A 42 20.26 7.59 0.10
N VAL A 43 21.42 6.95 -0.01
CA VAL A 43 21.66 5.62 0.62
C VAL A 43 22.32 5.84 1.98
N SER A 44 21.80 5.18 3.00
CA SER A 44 22.35 5.22 4.36
C SER A 44 22.75 3.82 4.81
N ALA A 45 24.07 3.59 4.91
CA ALA A 45 24.61 2.32 5.35
C ALA A 45 24.38 2.14 6.86
N PRO A 46 23.96 0.96 7.34
CA PRO A 46 23.82 0.69 8.77
C PRO A 46 25.15 0.80 9.52
N ALA A 47 25.10 1.26 10.76
CA ALA A 47 26.24 1.16 11.69
C ALA A 47 26.31 -0.25 12.27
N VAL A 48 27.47 -0.91 12.23
CA VAL A 48 27.60 -2.34 12.60
C VAL A 48 28.92 -2.57 13.34
N ALA A 49 28.90 -2.61 14.67
CA ALA A 49 30.13 -2.71 15.47
C ALA A 49 30.84 -4.08 15.36
N ASN A 50 30.11 -5.15 15.07
CA ASN A 50 30.62 -6.53 15.10
C ASN A 50 30.74 -7.15 13.69
N SER A 51 31.62 -8.14 13.53
CA SER A 51 31.70 -8.93 12.30
C SER A 51 30.49 -9.84 12.14
N GLY A 52 29.94 -9.89 10.92
CA GLY A 52 28.69 -10.56 10.58
C GLY A 52 28.28 -10.18 9.15
N LEU A 53 26.97 -10.17 8.86
CA LEU A 53 26.38 -9.97 7.54
C LEU A 53 26.90 -8.76 6.73
N LEU A 54 27.28 -7.66 7.37
CA LEU A 54 27.85 -6.47 6.72
C LEU A 54 29.37 -6.27 6.95
N ALA A 55 29.99 -7.14 7.75
CA ALA A 55 31.24 -6.93 8.47
C ALA A 55 31.26 -5.64 9.33
N ALA A 56 32.27 -5.49 10.20
CA ALA A 56 32.33 -4.34 11.08
C ALA A 56 32.46 -3.01 10.29
N ALA A 57 31.76 -1.98 10.80
CA ALA A 57 31.54 -0.65 10.26
C ALA A 57 31.14 0.30 11.43
N GLY A 58 31.86 1.41 11.61
CA GLY A 58 31.70 2.29 12.78
C GLY A 58 30.33 2.98 12.92
N GLN A 59 30.11 3.63 14.07
CA GLN A 59 28.78 4.14 14.49
C GLN A 59 28.18 5.31 13.68
N ASN A 60 28.90 5.88 12.70
CA ASN A 60 28.49 7.14 12.03
C ASN A 60 28.39 7.02 10.49
N ASN A 61 27.61 6.04 9.99
CA ASN A 61 27.38 5.83 8.54
C ASN A 61 28.74 5.84 7.79
N ASP A 62 29.60 4.92 8.25
CA ASP A 62 31.04 4.83 8.00
C ASP A 62 31.36 4.84 6.50
N ALA A 63 32.35 5.65 6.10
CA ALA A 63 32.83 5.68 4.71
C ALA A 63 33.28 4.30 4.23
N THR A 64 33.85 3.48 5.13
CA THR A 64 34.24 2.08 4.88
C THR A 64 33.03 1.19 4.58
N ALA A 65 31.90 1.43 5.25
CA ALA A 65 30.65 0.72 4.97
C ALA A 65 30.07 1.15 3.64
N PHE A 66 30.02 2.46 3.40
CA PHE A 66 29.49 3.02 2.16
C PHE A 66 30.29 2.60 0.93
N ALA A 67 31.62 2.51 1.03
CA ALA A 67 32.50 2.00 -0.02
C ALA A 67 32.15 0.55 -0.43
N ARG A 68 31.66 -0.30 0.49
CA ARG A 68 31.18 -1.66 0.15
C ARG A 68 29.92 -1.60 -0.71
N PHE A 69 28.96 -0.73 -0.38
CA PHE A 69 27.78 -0.50 -1.22
C PHE A 69 28.19 0.04 -2.60
N LEU A 70 29.08 1.04 -2.65
CA LEU A 70 29.57 1.59 -3.92
C LEU A 70 30.26 0.53 -4.81
N ALA A 71 31.08 -0.34 -4.22
CA ALA A 71 31.88 -1.33 -4.95
C ALA A 71 31.12 -2.61 -5.36
N SER A 72 30.02 -2.95 -4.68
CA SER A 72 29.40 -4.29 -4.81
C SER A 72 27.87 -4.32 -4.83
N SER A 73 27.20 -3.16 -4.87
CA SER A 73 25.74 -3.17 -4.81
C SER A 73 25.07 -3.54 -6.13
N THR A 74 23.89 -4.17 -6.02
CA THR A 74 22.97 -4.40 -7.13
C THR A 74 21.60 -3.87 -6.74
N LEU A 75 20.92 -3.18 -7.66
CA LEU A 75 19.58 -2.66 -7.43
C LEU A 75 18.56 -3.50 -8.20
N LYS A 76 17.47 -3.87 -7.52
CA LYS A 76 16.24 -4.31 -8.17
C LYS A 76 15.13 -3.30 -7.96
N VAL A 77 14.31 -3.10 -8.98
CA VAL A 77 13.04 -2.37 -8.89
C VAL A 77 11.91 -3.32 -9.30
N ASN A 78 10.92 -3.49 -8.42
CA ASN A 78 9.80 -4.44 -8.61
C ASN A 78 10.29 -5.84 -9.03
N GLY A 79 11.32 -6.34 -8.33
CA GLY A 79 11.95 -7.64 -8.55
C GLY A 79 12.88 -7.76 -9.76
N ARG A 80 12.97 -6.75 -10.63
CA ARG A 80 13.83 -6.75 -11.83
C ARG A 80 15.13 -5.98 -11.56
N THR A 81 16.28 -6.53 -11.94
CA THR A 81 17.56 -5.81 -11.89
C THR A 81 17.51 -4.60 -12.81
N VAL A 82 18.00 -3.44 -12.35
CA VAL A 82 18.06 -2.20 -13.12
C VAL A 82 19.43 -1.53 -13.01
N GLU A 83 19.76 -0.68 -13.97
CA GLU A 83 20.90 0.23 -13.87
C GLU A 83 20.58 1.38 -12.91
N PHE A 84 21.59 1.83 -12.18
CA PHE A 84 21.51 2.95 -11.23
C PHE A 84 22.89 3.60 -11.13
N SER A 85 22.93 4.83 -10.63
CA SER A 85 24.17 5.46 -10.16
C SER A 85 24.08 5.72 -8.66
N LEU A 86 25.23 5.63 -7.99
CA LEU A 86 25.39 5.89 -6.57
C LEU A 86 26.61 6.81 -6.38
N ASN A 87 26.40 8.00 -5.84
CA ASN A 87 27.47 8.97 -5.63
C ASN A 87 28.24 8.65 -4.34
N GLU A 88 29.57 8.57 -4.40
CA GLU A 88 30.43 8.29 -3.24
C GLU A 88 30.30 9.34 -2.12
N THR A 89 30.23 10.62 -2.48
CA THR A 89 30.30 11.75 -1.55
C THR A 89 28.93 12.19 -1.06
N SER A 90 27.98 12.44 -1.97
CA SER A 90 26.62 12.86 -1.60
C SER A 90 25.73 11.70 -1.17
N ARG A 91 26.16 10.46 -1.42
CA ARG A 91 25.40 9.21 -1.19
C ARG A 91 24.09 9.13 -1.97
N GLU A 92 23.94 9.99 -2.97
CA GLU A 92 22.76 10.05 -3.83
C GLU A 92 22.70 8.83 -4.74
N LEU A 93 21.62 8.07 -4.60
CA LEU A 93 21.13 7.09 -5.55
C LEU A 93 20.28 7.80 -6.60
N LYS A 94 20.51 7.48 -7.87
CA LYS A 94 19.64 7.85 -8.98
C LYS A 94 19.35 6.64 -9.85
N VAL A 95 18.07 6.43 -10.14
CA VAL A 95 17.55 5.35 -10.99
C VAL A 95 16.72 6.01 -12.08
N GLU A 96 16.97 5.69 -13.35
CA GLU A 96 16.34 6.38 -14.49
C GLU A 96 15.70 5.37 -15.44
N LYS A 97 14.84 5.86 -16.35
CA LYS A 97 14.20 5.06 -17.41
C LYS A 97 13.35 3.90 -16.88
N LEU A 98 12.80 4.01 -15.67
CA LEU A 98 11.89 3.00 -15.12
C LEU A 98 10.54 3.06 -15.85
N PRO A 99 9.93 1.92 -16.21
CA PRO A 99 8.59 1.91 -16.78
C PRO A 99 7.55 2.31 -15.72
N PRO A 100 6.47 3.04 -16.08
CA PRO A 100 5.38 3.36 -15.18
C PRO A 100 4.81 2.13 -14.45
N ALA A 101 4.75 2.20 -13.13
CA ALA A 101 4.07 1.26 -12.24
C ALA A 101 3.15 2.02 -11.26
N ALA A 102 2.26 1.32 -10.53
CA ALA A 102 1.46 1.94 -9.46
C ALA A 102 2.34 2.36 -8.25
N SER A 103 3.38 1.59 -7.99
CA SER A 103 4.42 1.86 -6.99
C SER A 103 5.73 1.17 -7.37
N TYR A 104 6.80 1.51 -6.66
CA TYR A 104 8.14 0.99 -6.84
C TYR A 104 8.67 0.45 -5.51
N GLU A 105 9.03 -0.82 -5.50
CA GLU A 105 9.85 -1.46 -4.48
C GLU A 105 11.30 -1.46 -4.97
N LEU A 106 12.19 -0.78 -4.25
CA LEU A 106 13.62 -0.68 -4.56
C LEU A 106 14.41 -1.54 -3.56
N GLU A 107 14.98 -2.67 -4.00
CA GLU A 107 15.86 -3.54 -3.21
C GLU A 107 17.32 -3.28 -3.60
N LEU A 108 18.07 -2.56 -2.76
CA LEU A 108 19.51 -2.38 -2.91
C LEU A 108 20.23 -3.47 -2.10
N ARG A 109 20.84 -4.43 -2.80
CA ARG A 109 21.66 -5.47 -2.19
C ARG A 109 23.11 -5.05 -2.08
N CYS A 110 23.76 -5.47 -1.00
CA CYS A 110 25.22 -5.47 -0.81
C CYS A 110 25.60 -6.87 -0.30
N GLY A 111 26.02 -7.76 -1.20
CA GLY A 111 26.13 -9.19 -0.91
C GLY A 111 24.78 -9.80 -0.49
N ASP A 112 24.78 -10.48 0.65
CA ASP A 112 23.59 -11.13 1.23
C ASP A 112 22.67 -10.20 2.07
N PHE A 113 23.05 -8.93 2.22
CA PHE A 113 22.26 -7.91 2.88
C PHE A 113 21.42 -7.12 1.86
N SER A 114 20.16 -6.82 2.20
CA SER A 114 19.27 -5.97 1.42
C SER A 114 18.79 -4.78 2.25
N LEU A 115 18.87 -3.58 1.69
CA LEU A 115 18.05 -2.45 2.10
C LEU A 115 16.90 -2.30 1.10
N ILE A 116 15.70 -2.00 1.60
CA ILE A 116 14.50 -1.89 0.78
C ILE A 116 13.87 -0.52 0.98
N ALA A 117 13.26 0.06 -0.07
CA ALA A 117 12.40 1.23 0.02
C ALA A 117 11.12 1.01 -0.80
N PHE A 118 10.01 1.55 -0.32
CA PHE A 118 8.75 1.63 -1.05
C PHE A 118 8.50 3.08 -1.49
N ALA A 119 8.07 3.28 -2.73
CA ALA A 119 7.67 4.57 -3.25
C ALA A 119 6.35 4.46 -4.04
N PRO A 120 5.28 5.19 -3.67
CA PRO A 120 4.10 5.31 -4.51
C PRO A 120 4.45 6.10 -5.79
N ASN A 121 3.76 5.85 -6.90
CA ASN A 121 3.97 6.65 -8.10
C ASN A 121 3.33 8.04 -7.94
N SER A 122 4.16 9.06 -7.76
CA SER A 122 3.78 10.47 -7.68
C SER A 122 4.05 11.27 -8.98
N GLY A 123 4.38 10.60 -10.08
CA GLY A 123 4.75 11.20 -11.36
C GLY A 123 6.11 10.72 -11.88
N ARG A 124 6.67 11.44 -12.87
CA ARG A 124 7.94 11.07 -13.53
C ARG A 124 9.21 11.33 -12.73
N GLN A 125 9.12 12.09 -11.64
CA GLN A 125 10.23 12.38 -10.74
C GLN A 125 9.75 12.05 -9.31
N ILE A 126 10.38 11.07 -8.68
CA ILE A 126 10.01 10.57 -7.36
C ILE A 126 11.24 10.68 -6.44
N SER A 127 11.04 11.26 -5.26
CA SER A 127 12.07 11.34 -4.22
C SER A 127 11.76 10.37 -3.09
N LEU A 128 12.76 9.64 -2.60
CA LEU A 128 12.65 8.76 -1.44
C LEU A 128 12.89 9.57 -0.15
N PRO A 129 11.87 9.89 0.65
CA PRO A 129 12.01 10.79 1.81
C PRO A 129 12.92 10.23 2.91
N TYR A 130 13.03 8.90 3.01
CA TYR A 130 13.96 8.20 3.91
C TYR A 130 15.12 7.53 3.17
N GLY A 131 15.27 7.84 1.88
CA GLY A 131 16.28 7.22 1.02
C GLY A 131 16.11 5.71 0.90
N ILE A 132 17.23 5.02 0.69
CA ILE A 132 17.37 3.58 0.96
C ILE A 132 18.17 3.41 2.26
N SER A 133 17.51 2.96 3.32
CA SER A 133 18.04 2.92 4.69
C SER A 133 17.37 1.83 5.53
N LEU A 134 17.84 1.60 6.77
CA LEU A 134 17.09 0.76 7.72
C LEU A 134 15.67 1.28 7.96
N ARG A 135 15.45 2.60 7.90
CA ARG A 135 14.13 3.20 8.12
C ARG A 135 13.15 2.86 7.00
N SER A 136 13.56 3.03 5.75
CA SER A 136 12.75 2.62 4.59
C SER A 136 12.52 1.10 4.56
N THR A 137 13.53 0.33 5.02
CA THR A 137 13.45 -1.14 5.08
C THR A 137 12.46 -1.61 6.13
N ALA A 138 12.48 -1.01 7.32
CA ALA A 138 11.50 -1.25 8.39
C ALA A 138 10.08 -0.86 7.97
N GLU A 139 9.92 0.29 7.31
CA GLU A 139 8.63 0.72 6.75
C GLU A 139 8.09 -0.29 5.73
N TRP A 140 8.94 -0.74 4.78
CA TRP A 140 8.58 -1.76 3.81
C TRP A 140 8.16 -3.08 4.48
N TYR A 141 8.95 -3.57 5.46
CA TYR A 141 8.59 -4.79 6.19
C TYR A 141 7.23 -4.67 6.87
N LEU A 142 6.97 -3.59 7.62
CA LEU A 142 5.70 -3.35 8.30
C LEU A 142 4.53 -3.33 7.30
N ARG A 143 4.73 -2.67 6.15
CA ARG A 143 3.73 -2.59 5.07
C ARG A 143 3.46 -3.94 4.42
N ALA A 144 4.50 -4.71 4.12
CA ALA A 144 4.39 -6.06 3.54
C ALA A 144 3.78 -7.08 4.51
N ALA A 145 4.14 -7.02 5.80
CA ALA A 145 3.62 -7.90 6.84
C ALA A 145 2.13 -7.60 7.14
N PHE A 146 1.75 -6.33 7.25
CA PHE A 146 0.36 -5.94 7.42
C PHE A 146 -0.47 -6.29 6.18
N GLY A 147 0.04 -6.00 4.98
CA GLY A 147 -0.62 -6.33 3.72
C GLY A 147 -0.87 -7.82 3.57
N SER A 148 0.17 -8.65 3.69
CA SER A 148 0.04 -10.11 3.60
C SER A 148 -0.86 -10.71 4.68
N SER A 149 -0.78 -10.21 5.92
CA SER A 149 -1.65 -10.62 7.03
C SER A 149 -3.13 -10.25 6.82
N ASN A 150 -3.43 -9.39 5.84
CA ASN A 150 -4.78 -8.99 5.46
C ASN A 150 -5.01 -9.13 3.93
N ASN A 151 -4.29 -10.03 3.24
CA ASN A 151 -4.40 -10.32 1.80
C ASN A 151 -4.40 -9.09 0.84
N PHE A 152 -3.79 -7.98 1.25
CA PHE A 152 -3.63 -6.78 0.44
C PHE A 152 -2.23 -6.74 -0.20
N ALA A 153 -2.20 -6.46 -1.50
CA ALA A 153 -0.97 -6.06 -2.17
C ALA A 153 -0.43 -4.73 -1.59
N ILE A 154 0.90 -4.58 -1.60
CA ILE A 154 1.61 -3.47 -0.95
C ILE A 154 1.27 -2.09 -1.56
N ASP A 155 0.93 -2.06 -2.85
CA ASP A 155 0.59 -0.89 -3.65
C ASP A 155 -0.83 -0.35 -3.39
N HIS A 156 -1.74 -1.17 -2.85
CA HIS A 156 -3.02 -0.71 -2.32
C HIS A 156 -2.87 0.37 -1.24
N PHE A 157 -1.74 0.35 -0.52
CA PHE A 157 -1.38 1.30 0.53
C PHE A 157 -0.52 2.47 0.05
N ALA A 158 -0.45 2.75 -1.26
CA ALA A 158 0.33 3.87 -1.82
C ALA A 158 0.08 5.22 -1.11
N ASP A 159 -1.18 5.50 -0.75
CA ASP A 159 -1.63 6.72 -0.07
C ASP A 159 -1.40 6.71 1.47
N TYR A 160 -0.67 5.72 2.02
CA TYR A 160 -0.53 5.51 3.46
C TYR A 160 0.91 5.62 3.95
N GLN A 161 1.08 6.20 5.13
CA GLN A 161 2.31 6.19 5.90
C GLN A 161 2.18 5.20 7.06
N VAL A 162 3.21 4.37 7.28
CA VAL A 162 3.27 3.49 8.45
C VAL A 162 3.56 4.32 9.71
N SER A 163 2.96 3.93 10.83
CA SER A 163 3.18 4.54 12.16
C SER A 163 4.68 4.71 12.46
N SER A 164 5.12 5.94 12.68
CA SER A 164 6.53 6.26 12.95
C SER A 164 7.05 5.51 14.17
N THR A 165 6.24 5.37 15.22
CA THR A 165 6.57 4.60 16.43
C THR A 165 6.85 3.13 16.13
N LEU A 166 6.08 2.50 15.22
CA LEU A 166 6.34 1.12 14.80
C LEU A 166 7.63 1.03 13.96
N VAL A 167 7.84 1.99 13.05
CA VAL A 167 9.07 2.08 12.25
C VAL A 167 10.28 2.24 13.17
N ASP A 168 10.26 3.16 14.14
CA ASP A 168 11.37 3.41 15.08
C ASP A 168 11.66 2.19 15.96
N THR A 169 10.61 1.49 16.42
CA THR A 169 10.73 0.24 17.17
C THR A 169 11.39 -0.85 16.34
N LEU A 170 10.95 -1.04 15.09
CA LEU A 170 11.52 -2.05 14.20
C LEU A 170 12.94 -1.69 13.76
N VAL A 171 13.23 -0.42 13.44
CA VAL A 171 14.59 0.07 13.15
C VAL A 171 15.53 -0.25 14.30
N THR A 172 15.10 0.00 15.55
CA THR A 172 15.90 -0.33 16.75
C THR A 172 16.18 -1.83 16.83
N GLY A 173 15.15 -2.68 16.67
CA GLY A 173 15.32 -4.14 16.66
C GLY A 173 16.26 -4.63 15.56
N LEU A 174 16.04 -4.20 14.32
CA LEU A 174 16.90 -4.50 13.16
C LEU A 174 18.35 -4.03 13.40
N GLN A 175 18.54 -2.87 14.01
CA GLN A 175 19.86 -2.34 14.34
C GLN A 175 20.53 -3.15 15.46
N THR A 176 19.79 -3.67 16.43
CA THR A 176 20.30 -4.60 17.45
C THR A 176 20.71 -5.94 16.82
N GLU A 177 19.89 -6.50 15.93
CA GLU A 177 20.20 -7.75 15.22
C GLU A 177 21.48 -7.64 14.39
N LEU A 178 21.63 -6.57 13.59
CA LEU A 178 22.85 -6.32 12.81
C LEU A 178 24.11 -6.23 13.65
N ASN A 179 24.02 -5.80 14.91
CA ASN A 179 25.15 -5.73 15.83
C ASN A 179 25.49 -7.08 16.49
N LYS A 180 24.82 -8.19 16.18
CA LYS A 180 25.21 -9.52 16.68
C LYS A 180 26.43 -10.06 15.94
N ALA A 181 27.44 -10.47 16.70
CA ALA A 181 28.61 -11.14 16.15
C ALA A 181 28.21 -12.46 15.48
N GLY A 182 28.70 -12.70 14.26
CA GLY A 182 28.41 -13.90 13.49
C GLY A 182 27.02 -13.96 12.87
N LEU A 183 26.25 -12.86 12.83
CA LEU A 183 24.93 -12.84 12.17
C LEU A 183 25.05 -13.23 10.69
N ASP A 184 24.33 -14.28 10.29
CA ASP A 184 24.16 -14.69 8.90
C ASP A 184 22.85 -14.19 8.27
N SER A 185 22.73 -14.36 6.95
CA SER A 185 21.59 -13.90 6.15
C SER A 185 20.26 -14.61 6.48
N SER A 186 20.30 -15.85 6.96
CA SER A 186 19.10 -16.60 7.37
C SER A 186 18.60 -16.15 8.75
N ALA A 187 19.51 -15.99 9.71
CA ALA A 187 19.21 -15.44 11.04
C ALA A 187 18.66 -14.02 10.95
N TRP A 188 19.25 -13.18 10.09
CA TRP A 188 18.76 -11.83 9.78
C TRP A 188 17.31 -11.83 9.27
N ARG A 189 17.00 -12.62 8.23
CA ARG A 189 15.65 -12.67 7.65
C ARG A 189 14.62 -13.20 8.66
N LEU A 190 14.98 -14.20 9.46
CA LEU A 190 14.11 -14.75 10.50
C LEU A 190 13.85 -13.71 11.61
N ALA A 191 14.87 -12.98 12.06
CA ALA A 191 14.72 -11.96 13.08
C ALA A 191 13.89 -10.76 12.58
N ALA A 192 14.10 -10.31 11.35
CA ALA A 192 13.27 -9.28 10.72
C ALA A 192 11.80 -9.72 10.60
N SER A 193 11.55 -10.96 10.16
CA SER A 193 10.22 -11.55 10.04
C SER A 193 9.50 -11.67 11.40
N ASN A 194 10.18 -12.19 12.42
CA ASN A 194 9.62 -12.32 13.77
C ASN A 194 9.36 -10.94 14.40
N GLY A 195 10.29 -10.00 14.24
CA GLY A 195 10.17 -8.63 14.75
C GLY A 195 8.97 -7.90 14.13
N VAL A 196 8.83 -7.95 12.80
CA VAL A 196 7.70 -7.32 12.13
C VAL A 196 6.37 -8.00 12.46
N SER A 197 6.32 -9.34 12.48
CA SER A 197 5.11 -10.09 12.82
C SER A 197 4.62 -9.72 14.23
N THR A 198 5.51 -9.68 15.21
CA THR A 198 5.20 -9.26 16.59
C THR A 198 4.64 -7.82 16.67
N LEU A 199 5.03 -6.94 15.75
CA LEU A 199 4.59 -5.54 15.72
C LEU A 199 3.23 -5.33 15.02
N VAL A 200 2.87 -6.13 14.02
CA VAL A 200 1.62 -5.94 13.25
C VAL A 200 0.52 -6.95 13.57
N LYS A 201 0.86 -8.08 14.19
CA LYS A 201 -0.11 -9.13 14.53
C LYS A 201 -1.21 -8.56 15.44
N ASP A 202 -2.45 -8.96 15.12
CA ASP A 202 -3.69 -8.64 15.86
C ASP A 202 -4.04 -7.13 15.96
N ARG A 203 -3.32 -6.23 15.27
CA ARG A 203 -3.60 -4.79 15.25
C ARG A 203 -4.63 -4.37 14.18
N GLU A 204 -5.42 -3.35 14.49
CA GLU A 204 -6.26 -2.66 13.51
C GLU A 204 -5.39 -1.85 12.52
N MET A 205 -5.88 -1.65 11.29
CA MET A 205 -5.24 -0.78 10.28
C MET A 205 -4.86 0.60 10.85
N THR A 206 -5.71 1.13 11.73
CA THR A 206 -5.60 2.46 12.34
C THR A 206 -4.40 2.61 13.28
N GLU A 207 -3.90 1.50 13.83
CA GLU A 207 -2.72 1.46 14.71
C GLU A 207 -1.42 1.29 13.92
N VAL A 208 -1.50 0.77 12.69
CA VAL A 208 -0.35 0.41 11.85
C VAL A 208 -0.05 1.46 10.80
N MET A 209 -1.08 2.03 10.15
CA MET A 209 -0.91 3.02 9.08
C MET A 209 -1.95 4.13 9.11
N GLN A 210 -1.54 5.33 8.71
CA GLN A 210 -2.40 6.49 8.52
C GLN A 210 -2.39 6.91 7.06
N ARG A 211 -3.56 7.21 6.49
CA ARG A 211 -3.66 7.75 5.13
C ARG A 211 -3.15 9.19 5.09
N ILE A 212 -2.23 9.46 4.18
CA ILE A 212 -1.63 10.78 3.90
C ILE A 212 -2.18 11.41 2.60
N GLY A 213 -2.84 10.63 1.75
CA GLY A 213 -3.49 11.11 0.52
C GLY A 213 -4.71 12.02 0.77
N SER A 214 -5.08 12.79 -0.25
CA SER A 214 -6.23 13.73 -0.24
C SER A 214 -7.55 13.04 0.13
N ALA A 215 -8.50 13.79 0.73
CA ALA A 215 -9.74 13.23 1.27
C ALA A 215 -10.49 12.32 0.26
N PHE A 216 -10.75 11.07 0.67
CA PHE A 216 -11.44 10.11 -0.19
C PHE A 216 -12.94 10.33 -0.15
N SER A 217 -13.57 10.42 -1.33
CA SER A 217 -15.02 10.53 -1.45
C SER A 217 -15.67 9.16 -1.42
N TYR A 218 -16.27 8.81 -0.28
CA TYR A 218 -17.09 7.62 -0.11
C TYR A 218 -18.39 7.69 -0.92
N ASN A 219 -18.76 8.82 -1.52
CA ASN A 219 -19.97 8.93 -2.36
C ASN A 219 -19.89 8.04 -3.61
N GLY A 220 -20.85 7.12 -3.73
CA GLY A 220 -21.07 6.31 -4.93
C GLY A 220 -21.45 4.87 -4.64
N THR A 221 -21.42 4.05 -5.70
CA THR A 221 -21.61 2.60 -5.63
C THR A 221 -20.28 1.91 -5.90
N PHE A 222 -19.94 0.94 -5.06
CA PHE A 222 -18.74 0.11 -5.17
C PHE A 222 -19.17 -1.35 -5.27
N SER A 223 -18.41 -2.17 -6.01
CA SER A 223 -18.68 -3.60 -6.14
C SER A 223 -17.42 -4.42 -6.33
N GLY A 224 -17.50 -5.68 -5.92
CA GLY A 224 -16.44 -6.66 -6.07
C GLY A 224 -16.97 -8.07 -5.85
N THR A 225 -16.12 -9.06 -6.10
CA THR A 225 -16.38 -10.45 -5.73
C THR A 225 -15.79 -10.71 -4.36
N VAL A 226 -16.56 -11.33 -3.47
CA VAL A 226 -16.14 -11.65 -2.11
C VAL A 226 -16.25 -13.14 -1.87
N TYR A 227 -15.35 -13.66 -1.03
CA TYR A 227 -15.37 -15.04 -0.59
C TYR A 227 -15.51 -15.06 0.93
N TYR A 228 -16.41 -15.89 1.44
CA TYR A 228 -16.62 -16.04 2.88
C TYR A 228 -16.97 -17.49 3.24
N TRP A 229 -16.73 -17.85 4.50
CA TRP A 229 -17.17 -19.13 5.05
C TRP A 229 -18.52 -18.99 5.74
N ARG A 230 -19.46 -19.84 5.37
CA ARG A 230 -20.68 -20.07 6.14
C ARG A 230 -20.40 -21.10 7.20
N LEU A 231 -20.67 -20.72 8.44
CA LEU A 231 -20.56 -21.55 9.62
C LEU A 231 -21.86 -22.33 9.85
N ASN A 232 -21.76 -23.54 10.41
CA ASN A 232 -22.92 -24.23 10.98
C ASN A 232 -23.31 -23.65 12.35
N GLY A 233 -24.31 -24.26 13.01
CA GLY A 233 -24.75 -23.85 14.34
C GLY A 233 -23.74 -24.09 15.48
N SER A 234 -22.60 -24.75 15.23
CA SER A 234 -21.74 -25.35 16.26
C SER A 234 -20.42 -24.64 16.65
N GLY A 235 -19.73 -23.78 15.89
CA GLY A 235 -19.99 -23.17 14.58
C GLY A 235 -18.74 -23.25 13.72
N ILE A 236 -18.68 -24.32 12.94
CA ILE A 236 -17.54 -24.75 12.14
C ILE A 236 -17.81 -24.33 10.68
N PRO A 237 -16.81 -23.89 9.90
CA PRO A 237 -16.98 -23.69 8.46
C PRO A 237 -17.52 -24.97 7.78
N VAL A 238 -18.63 -24.84 7.05
CA VAL A 238 -19.26 -25.98 6.32
C VAL A 238 -19.35 -25.79 4.82
N MET A 239 -19.29 -24.54 4.36
CA MET A 239 -19.23 -24.21 2.94
C MET A 239 -18.58 -22.85 2.74
N GLU A 240 -17.83 -22.75 1.66
CA GLU A 240 -17.35 -21.49 1.13
C GLU A 240 -18.40 -20.92 0.16
N VAL A 241 -18.54 -19.60 0.16
CA VAL A 241 -19.49 -18.89 -0.69
C VAL A 241 -18.75 -17.80 -1.44
N GLN A 242 -18.87 -17.80 -2.76
CA GLN A 242 -18.54 -16.68 -3.62
C GLN A 242 -19.79 -15.82 -3.79
N ALA A 243 -19.70 -14.53 -3.48
CA ALA A 243 -20.82 -13.60 -3.62
C ALA A 243 -20.41 -12.33 -4.37
N ALA A 244 -21.37 -11.73 -5.07
CA ALA A 244 -21.25 -10.38 -5.58
C ALA A 244 -21.56 -9.41 -4.43
N ALA A 245 -20.59 -8.58 -4.06
CA ALA A 245 -20.79 -7.51 -3.09
C ALA A 245 -21.09 -6.19 -3.79
N MET A 246 -22.02 -5.43 -3.22
CA MET A 246 -22.38 -4.09 -3.65
C MET A 246 -22.56 -3.19 -2.43
N LEU A 247 -21.78 -2.12 -2.37
CA LEU A 247 -21.78 -1.13 -1.31
C LEU A 247 -22.20 0.22 -1.90
N THR A 248 -23.30 0.78 -1.44
CA THR A 248 -23.73 2.14 -1.81
C THR A 248 -23.54 3.06 -0.63
N CYS A 249 -22.88 4.20 -0.84
CA CYS A 249 -22.52 5.15 0.22
C CYS A 249 -22.88 6.59 -0.18
N VAL A 250 -23.42 7.33 0.77
CA VAL A 250 -23.72 8.77 0.69
C VAL A 250 -23.22 9.45 1.95
N SER A 251 -22.21 10.31 1.80
CA SER A 251 -21.58 11.08 2.89
C SER A 251 -22.17 12.48 3.01
N SER A 252 -22.54 12.88 4.23
CA SER A 252 -22.92 14.24 4.60
C SER A 252 -22.12 14.65 5.85
N GLY A 253 -21.20 15.61 5.68
CA GLY A 253 -20.18 15.91 6.69
C GLY A 253 -19.37 14.66 7.04
N ASN A 254 -19.18 14.40 8.34
CA ASN A 254 -18.48 13.22 8.85
C ASN A 254 -19.36 11.96 8.95
N THR A 255 -20.61 12.00 8.47
CA THR A 255 -21.53 10.84 8.52
C THR A 255 -21.65 10.21 7.14
N VAL A 256 -21.49 8.89 7.04
CA VAL A 256 -21.83 8.11 5.83
C VAL A 256 -23.05 7.26 6.12
N ASN A 257 -24.10 7.45 5.33
CA ASN A 257 -25.23 6.51 5.28
C ASN A 257 -25.05 5.63 4.04
N GLY A 258 -25.41 4.36 4.15
CA GLY A 258 -25.23 3.44 3.04
C GLY A 258 -25.95 2.11 3.21
N SER A 259 -25.71 1.23 2.26
CA SER A 259 -26.17 -0.15 2.30
C SER A 259 -25.13 -1.10 1.71
N LEU A 260 -25.02 -2.29 2.31
CA LEU A 260 -24.24 -3.41 1.78
C LEU A 260 -25.22 -4.50 1.36
N LYS A 261 -25.04 -5.02 0.14
CA LYS A 261 -25.68 -6.23 -0.37
C LYS A 261 -24.60 -7.26 -0.73
N LEU A 262 -24.72 -8.47 -0.22
CA LEU A 262 -23.93 -9.65 -0.60
C LEU A 262 -24.88 -10.68 -1.22
N GLU A 263 -24.68 -10.98 -2.50
CA GLU A 263 -25.55 -11.84 -3.30
C GLU A 263 -24.78 -13.09 -3.74
N PRO A 264 -25.02 -14.27 -3.11
CA PRO A 264 -24.33 -15.51 -3.46
C PRO A 264 -24.43 -15.84 -4.95
N GLN A 265 -23.30 -16.21 -5.55
CA GLN A 265 -23.16 -16.59 -6.97
C GLN A 265 -22.78 -18.06 -7.11
N ALA A 266 -21.88 -18.55 -6.26
CA ALA A 266 -21.44 -19.94 -6.25
C ALA A 266 -21.09 -20.41 -4.82
N VAL A 267 -21.12 -21.72 -4.60
CA VAL A 267 -20.81 -22.34 -3.31
C VAL A 267 -19.91 -23.56 -3.49
N ARG A 268 -19.00 -23.78 -2.54
CA ARG A 268 -18.17 -24.98 -2.43
C ARG A 268 -18.39 -25.61 -1.05
N PRO A 269 -18.92 -26.84 -0.94
CA PRO A 269 -18.96 -27.56 0.34
C PRO A 269 -17.55 -27.76 0.88
N ILE A 270 -17.39 -27.69 2.20
CA ILE A 270 -16.16 -28.16 2.87
C ILE A 270 -16.33 -29.68 3.09
N GLU A 271 -15.23 -30.43 2.96
CA GLU A 271 -15.26 -31.89 3.03
C GLU A 271 -15.97 -32.40 4.31
N ASN A 272 -16.75 -33.47 4.15
CA ASN A 272 -17.63 -34.06 5.17
C ASN A 272 -18.90 -33.25 5.52
N TYR A 273 -19.18 -32.11 4.88
CA TYR A 273 -20.45 -31.38 5.04
C TYR A 273 -21.32 -31.40 3.78
N THR A 274 -22.54 -31.94 3.91
CA THR A 274 -23.57 -31.85 2.87
C THR A 274 -24.23 -30.46 2.89
N VAL A 275 -24.36 -29.81 1.72
CA VAL A 275 -25.09 -28.54 1.59
C VAL A 275 -26.59 -28.82 1.66
N THR A 276 -27.20 -28.54 2.82
CA THR A 276 -28.65 -28.74 3.07
C THR A 276 -29.51 -27.51 2.75
N SER A 277 -28.88 -26.35 2.52
CA SER A 277 -29.57 -25.10 2.15
C SER A 277 -28.60 -24.17 1.41
N GLN A 278 -29.08 -23.49 0.38
CA GLN A 278 -28.31 -22.41 -0.26
C GLN A 278 -28.19 -21.21 0.70
N PRO A 279 -27.07 -20.45 0.68
CA PRO A 279 -26.98 -19.19 1.39
C PRO A 279 -27.96 -18.17 0.77
N SER A 280 -28.61 -17.38 1.62
CA SER A 280 -29.47 -16.28 1.19
C SER A 280 -28.67 -15.00 0.92
N THR A 281 -29.20 -14.12 0.07
CA THR A 281 -28.72 -12.74 -0.04
C THR A 281 -28.73 -12.06 1.32
N VAL A 282 -27.62 -11.44 1.70
CA VAL A 282 -27.51 -10.60 2.90
C VAL A 282 -27.59 -9.15 2.44
N ALA A 283 -28.52 -8.37 3.00
CA ALA A 283 -28.63 -6.95 2.72
C ALA A 283 -28.93 -6.20 4.01
N PHE A 284 -28.23 -5.09 4.25
CA PHE A 284 -28.52 -4.20 5.37
C PHE A 284 -28.10 -2.76 5.06
N SER A 285 -28.82 -1.81 5.64
CA SER A 285 -28.40 -0.40 5.69
C SER A 285 -27.50 -0.17 6.89
N PHE A 286 -26.63 0.82 6.81
CA PHE A 286 -25.79 1.26 7.93
C PHE A 286 -25.65 2.79 7.95
N THR A 287 -25.34 3.29 9.14
CA THR A 287 -24.78 4.63 9.35
C THR A 287 -23.42 4.45 10.00
N GLY A 288 -22.40 5.07 9.42
CA GLY A 288 -21.04 5.06 9.96
C GLY A 288 -20.47 6.46 10.05
N ALA A 289 -19.42 6.60 10.84
CA ALA A 289 -18.68 7.85 10.99
C ALA A 289 -17.37 7.79 10.19
N LEU A 290 -17.05 8.86 9.48
CA LEU A 290 -15.72 9.13 8.96
C LEU A 290 -14.83 9.55 10.13
N ASN A 291 -13.84 8.74 10.46
CA ASN A 291 -12.85 9.07 11.46
C ASN A 291 -11.48 9.21 10.79
N GLY A 292 -11.17 10.43 10.35
CA GLY A 292 -9.96 10.75 9.59
C GLY A 292 -9.95 10.08 8.21
N SER A 293 -9.38 8.87 8.14
CA SER A 293 -9.09 8.20 6.87
C SER A 293 -9.96 6.98 6.55
N TYR A 294 -10.71 6.47 7.52
CA TYR A 294 -11.53 5.27 7.42
C TYR A 294 -12.99 5.54 7.79
N LEU A 295 -13.87 4.61 7.40
CA LEU A 295 -15.27 4.55 7.74
C LEU A 295 -15.50 3.31 8.60
N ARG A 296 -15.91 3.49 9.86
CA ARG A 296 -16.36 2.38 10.72
C ARG A 296 -17.89 2.35 10.71
N PHE A 297 -18.48 1.18 10.50
CA PHE A 297 -19.91 0.97 10.67
C PHE A 297 -20.18 -0.22 11.59
N THR A 298 -21.25 -0.12 12.37
CA THR A 298 -21.69 -1.17 13.28
C THR A 298 -23.13 -1.53 12.95
N ARG A 299 -23.38 -2.80 12.62
CA ARG A 299 -24.73 -3.31 12.39
C ARG A 299 -25.36 -3.61 13.75
N ARG A 300 -26.48 -2.97 14.06
CA ARG A 300 -27.27 -3.27 15.27
C ARG A 300 -28.45 -4.18 14.98
N ALA A 301 -28.84 -4.97 15.96
CA ALA A 301 -30.12 -5.67 15.93
C ALA A 301 -31.28 -4.67 15.96
N ALA A 302 -32.43 -5.07 15.40
CA ALA A 302 -33.66 -4.31 15.55
C ALA A 302 -33.99 -4.10 17.04
N ASN A 303 -34.62 -2.97 17.37
CA ASN A 303 -35.08 -2.73 18.75
C ASN A 303 -36.48 -3.34 18.96
N ASP A 304 -36.55 -4.66 18.83
CA ASP A 304 -37.78 -5.47 18.72
C ASP A 304 -38.13 -6.27 19.98
N GLY A 305 -37.37 -6.12 21.06
CA GLY A 305 -37.56 -6.88 22.31
C GLY A 305 -37.01 -8.31 22.28
N SER A 306 -36.34 -8.73 21.20
CA SER A 306 -35.60 -9.99 21.15
C SER A 306 -34.42 -10.01 22.15
N PRO A 307 -33.82 -11.18 22.45
CA PRO A 307 -32.61 -11.27 23.27
C PRO A 307 -31.39 -10.52 22.72
N LEU A 308 -31.46 -10.05 21.47
CA LEU A 308 -30.45 -9.21 20.82
C LEU A 308 -30.84 -7.73 20.73
N SER A 309 -32.05 -7.34 21.15
CA SER A 309 -32.63 -6.03 20.89
C SER A 309 -31.65 -4.88 21.20
N GLY A 310 -31.32 -4.10 20.18
CA GLY A 310 -30.40 -2.96 20.29
C GLY A 310 -28.90 -3.27 20.46
N LYS A 311 -28.49 -4.54 20.47
CA LYS A 311 -27.06 -4.93 20.54
C LYS A 311 -26.34 -4.71 19.21
N ASP A 312 -25.04 -4.45 19.30
CA ASP A 312 -24.12 -4.50 18.17
C ASP A 312 -23.93 -5.97 17.75
N LEU A 313 -24.10 -6.27 16.46
CA LEU A 313 -24.01 -7.62 15.88
C LEU A 313 -22.66 -7.86 15.19
N ASP A 314 -22.28 -6.90 14.33
CA ASP A 314 -21.06 -6.93 13.53
C ASP A 314 -20.49 -5.51 13.48
N SER A 315 -19.17 -5.36 13.57
CA SER A 315 -18.48 -4.10 13.19
C SER A 315 -17.59 -4.29 11.97
N TRP A 316 -17.42 -3.23 11.20
CA TRP A 316 -16.74 -3.28 9.92
C TRP A 316 -15.95 -1.98 9.72
N LEU A 317 -14.66 -2.12 9.38
CA LEU A 317 -13.71 -1.06 9.07
C LEU A 317 -13.49 -1.02 7.55
N ILE A 318 -14.08 -0.02 6.90
CA ILE A 318 -13.80 0.27 5.49
C ILE A 318 -12.70 1.32 5.42
N PHE A 319 -11.68 1.10 4.58
CA PHE A 319 -10.67 2.11 4.30
C PHE A 319 -10.36 2.22 2.79
N PRO A 320 -10.03 3.42 2.28
CA PRO A 320 -9.77 3.60 0.86
C PRO A 320 -8.43 2.99 0.47
N VAL A 321 -8.39 2.28 -0.65
CA VAL A 321 -7.15 1.74 -1.22
C VAL A 321 -7.01 2.16 -2.66
N ASN A 322 -5.82 2.03 -3.22
CA ASN A 322 -5.64 2.22 -4.66
C ASN A 322 -6.63 1.31 -5.44
N GLY A 323 -7.46 1.93 -6.28
CA GLY A 323 -8.49 1.25 -7.05
C GLY A 323 -9.83 0.94 -6.34
N GLY A 324 -10.04 1.30 -5.06
CA GLY A 324 -11.33 1.03 -4.41
C GLY A 324 -11.41 1.24 -2.90
N LEU A 325 -12.26 0.44 -2.26
CA LEU A 325 -12.47 0.37 -0.81
C LEU A 325 -12.11 -1.04 -0.34
N ALA A 326 -11.15 -1.14 0.59
CA ALA A 326 -10.87 -2.34 1.35
C ALA A 326 -11.87 -2.45 2.52
N VAL A 327 -12.32 -3.67 2.83
CA VAL A 327 -13.43 -3.89 3.77
C VAL A 327 -13.06 -4.96 4.80
N GLN A 328 -12.64 -4.52 5.99
CA GLN A 328 -12.26 -5.37 7.10
C GLN A 328 -13.43 -5.62 8.06
N ALA A 329 -13.74 -6.88 8.37
CA ALA A 329 -14.69 -7.21 9.43
C ALA A 329 -14.00 -7.28 10.80
N GLU A 330 -14.66 -6.77 11.83
CA GLU A 330 -14.20 -6.68 13.21
C GLU A 330 -15.33 -7.18 14.12
N ASN A 331 -15.05 -8.05 15.08
CA ASN A 331 -16.04 -8.57 16.03
C ASN A 331 -17.34 -9.07 15.37
N LEU A 332 -17.32 -10.32 14.91
CA LEU A 332 -18.54 -11.12 14.81
C LEU A 332 -18.87 -11.57 16.24
N ASP A 333 -19.95 -11.03 16.85
CA ASP A 333 -20.37 -11.50 18.17
C ASP A 333 -20.65 -13.01 18.11
N GLN A 334 -19.98 -13.78 18.97
CA GLN A 334 -20.09 -15.24 19.00
C GLN A 334 -21.53 -15.72 19.26
N ALA A 335 -22.38 -14.84 19.81
CA ALA A 335 -23.81 -15.08 19.99
C ALA A 335 -24.55 -15.38 18.68
N TYR A 336 -24.19 -14.74 17.56
CA TYR A 336 -24.75 -15.05 16.25
C TYR A 336 -23.68 -15.48 15.26
N ARG A 337 -23.74 -16.77 14.90
CA ARG A 337 -23.08 -17.32 13.72
C ARG A 337 -23.82 -16.82 12.47
N THR A 338 -23.60 -15.55 12.14
CA THR A 338 -24.19 -14.82 11.01
C THR A 338 -23.88 -15.41 9.63
N GLY A 339 -23.09 -16.49 9.59
CA GLY A 339 -22.81 -17.27 8.37
C GLY A 339 -21.80 -16.61 7.45
N ILE A 340 -21.06 -15.61 7.92
CA ILE A 340 -20.02 -14.91 7.18
C ILE A 340 -18.83 -14.67 8.12
N GLN A 341 -17.90 -15.61 8.18
CA GLN A 341 -16.57 -15.31 8.72
C GLN A 341 -15.66 -14.85 7.57
N THR A 342 -15.28 -13.57 7.61
CA THR A 342 -14.15 -13.06 6.83
C THR A 342 -13.00 -12.76 7.79
N ARG A 343 -11.93 -13.57 7.69
CA ARG A 343 -10.53 -13.18 7.86
C ARG A 343 -9.67 -14.37 7.40
N ALA A 344 -8.49 -14.15 6.83
CA ALA A 344 -7.80 -12.87 6.72
C ALA A 344 -7.86 -12.27 5.30
N GLY A 345 -8.33 -11.03 5.19
CA GLY A 345 -8.12 -10.20 3.99
C GLY A 345 -9.32 -9.90 3.10
N ASP A 346 -10.46 -9.59 3.70
CA ASP A 346 -10.97 -8.22 3.67
C ASP A 346 -11.01 -7.57 2.27
N PHE A 347 -11.89 -8.11 1.44
CA PHE A 347 -12.04 -7.85 0.01
C PHE A 347 -12.06 -6.37 -0.43
N ILE A 348 -11.74 -6.15 -1.71
CA ILE A 348 -11.75 -4.83 -2.35
C ILE A 348 -13.00 -4.63 -3.21
N LEU A 349 -13.74 -3.55 -2.93
CA LEU A 349 -14.84 -3.07 -3.74
C LEU A 349 -14.37 -1.92 -4.63
N ARG A 350 -14.45 -2.09 -5.95
CA ARG A 350 -14.09 -1.06 -6.93
C ARG A 350 -15.28 -0.17 -7.22
N LYS A 351 -15.04 1.13 -7.43
CA LYS A 351 -16.10 2.09 -7.79
C LYS A 351 -16.70 1.70 -9.15
N LYS A 352 -18.02 1.72 -9.26
CA LYS A 352 -18.76 1.55 -10.54
C LYS A 352 -18.78 2.84 -11.35
#